data_AF-A0A0T6B2V1-F1
#
_entry.id   AF-A0A0T6B2V1-F1
#
_cell.length_a   1.000
_cell.length_b   1.000
_cell.length_c   1.000
_cell.angle_alpha   90.00
_cell.angle_beta   90.00
_cell.angle_gamma   90.00
#
_symmetry.space_group_name_H-M   'P 1'
#
loop_
_entity.id
_entity.type
_entity.pdbx_description
1 polymer ?
#
loop_
_entity_poly.entity_id
_entity_poly.type
_entity_poly.pdbx_seq_one_letter_code
_entity_poly.pdbx_strand_id
1 'polypeptide(L)'
;MGGILSRISLRIFEFFNELFIGVASGVIGIVVLTAKGLTDAHYARTIFVLTVTVGCLVYIFQTDDQFEPSAEKVVFITGCDSGLGFTLAEHVSELGFTVVAGCLSTNSKGAKELKRNKKIILVELDITSESDVNTVVETITRYLEARQFILWALINNAGCMVFGEFEWQTTALIQQQININLLGTMQVTKAFCPLLRKYNGIS
;
A
#
# COMPACT_ATOMS: atom_id res chain seq x y z
N MET A 1 2.54 16.05 -19.15
CA MET A 1 3.79 15.60 -19.80
C MET A 1 5.02 15.62 -18.89
N GLY A 2 5.09 16.46 -17.85
CA GLY A 2 6.26 16.54 -16.95
C GLY A 2 6.46 15.37 -15.95
N GLY A 3 5.41 14.64 -15.56
CA GLY A 3 5.52 13.55 -14.58
C GLY A 3 6.05 12.21 -15.12
N ILE A 4 6.00 11.99 -16.44
CA ILE A 4 6.50 10.75 -17.07
C ILE A 4 8.03 10.78 -17.13
N LEU A 5 8.61 11.93 -17.51
CA LEU A 5 10.06 12.12 -17.60
C LEU A 5 10.75 12.04 -16.22
N SER A 6 10.13 12.56 -15.16
CA SER A 6 10.72 12.46 -13.81
C SER A 6 10.70 11.03 -13.27
N ARG A 7 9.63 10.26 -13.54
CA ARG A 7 9.52 8.84 -13.15
C ARG A 7 10.53 7.96 -13.88
N ILE A 8 10.74 8.20 -15.18
CA ILE A 8 11.76 7.50 -15.96
C ILE A 8 13.16 7.83 -15.43
N SER A 9 13.44 9.10 -15.13
CA SER A 9 14.73 9.52 -14.58
C SER A 9 15.02 8.93 -13.21
N LEU A 10 14.02 8.85 -12.32
CA LEU A 10 14.17 8.25 -10.99
C LEU A 10 14.44 6.74 -11.10
N ARG A 11 13.71 6.05 -11.98
CA ARG A 11 13.90 4.61 -12.24
C ARG A 11 15.27 4.30 -12.84
N ILE A 12 15.76 5.16 -13.75
CA ILE A 12 17.11 5.03 -14.30
C ILE A 12 18.14 5.19 -13.18
N PHE A 13 17.97 6.18 -12.29
CA PHE A 13 18.86 6.40 -11.15
C PHE A 13 18.86 5.22 -10.16
N GLU A 14 17.68 4.71 -9.78
CA GLU A 14 17.55 3.54 -8.90
C GLU A 14 18.15 2.28 -9.53
N PHE A 15 17.92 2.06 -10.83
CA PHE A 15 18.54 0.97 -11.58
C PHE A 15 20.06 1.04 -11.53
N PHE A 16 20.65 2.22 -11.81
CA PHE A 16 22.09 2.39 -11.73
C PHE A 16 22.62 2.20 -10.31
N ASN A 17 21.89 2.65 -9.29
CA ASN A 17 22.31 2.52 -7.89
C ASN A 17 22.29 1.05 -7.42
N GLU A 18 21.22 0.32 -7.68
CA GLU A 18 21.09 -1.10 -7.31
C GLU A 18 22.03 -2.00 -8.13
N LEU A 19 22.18 -1.72 -9.43
CA LEU A 19 23.17 -2.40 -10.27
C LEU A 19 24.59 -2.13 -9.74
N PHE A 20 24.89 -0.90 -9.33
CA PHE A 20 26.20 -0.56 -8.78
C PHE A 20 26.43 -1.25 -7.43
N ILE A 21 25.49 -1.25 -6.50
CA ILE A 21 25.67 -1.87 -5.17
C ILE A 21 25.77 -3.40 -5.28
N GLY A 22 24.88 -4.04 -6.03
CA GLY A 22 24.85 -5.50 -6.18
C GLY A 22 26.01 -6.05 -7.02
N VAL A 23 26.33 -5.39 -8.14
CA VAL A 23 27.38 -5.87 -9.05
C VAL A 23 28.76 -5.44 -8.57
N ALA A 24 28.95 -4.22 -8.04
CA ALA A 24 30.28 -3.79 -7.58
C ALA A 24 30.75 -4.60 -6.37
N SER A 25 29.87 -4.92 -5.41
CA SER A 25 30.23 -5.77 -4.27
C SER A 25 30.58 -7.20 -4.71
N GLY A 26 29.85 -7.76 -5.69
CA GLY A 26 30.15 -9.06 -6.28
C GLY A 26 31.49 -9.09 -7.03
N VAL A 27 31.77 -8.07 -7.85
CA VAL A 27 33.03 -7.94 -8.60
C VAL A 27 34.22 -7.72 -7.67
N ILE A 28 34.09 -6.86 -6.65
CA ILE A 28 35.14 -6.67 -5.63
C ILE A 28 35.41 -7.97 -4.88
N GLY A 29 34.36 -8.73 -4.55
CA GLY A 29 34.49 -10.07 -3.96
C GLY A 29 35.29 -11.02 -4.84
N ILE A 30 35.01 -11.06 -6.15
CA ILE A 30 35.75 -11.87 -7.13
C ILE A 30 37.22 -11.44 -7.18
N VAL A 31 37.50 -10.14 -7.27
CA VAL A 31 38.87 -9.58 -7.32
C VAL A 31 39.67 -9.95 -6.07
N VAL A 32 39.07 -9.80 -4.88
CA VAL A 32 39.71 -10.18 -3.60
C VAL A 32 39.95 -11.69 -3.50
N LEU A 33 39.03 -12.51 -4.00
CA LEU A 33 39.18 -13.97 -4.00
C LEU A 33 40.25 -14.44 -4.99
N THR A 34 40.35 -13.84 -6.19
CA THR A 34 41.48 -14.06 -7.12
C THR A 34 42.80 -13.66 -6.48
N ALA A 35 42.85 -12.50 -5.81
CA ALA A 35 44.07 -12.00 -5.17
C ALA A 35 44.54 -12.88 -4.00
N LYS A 36 43.64 -13.67 -3.38
CA LYS A 36 43.95 -14.60 -2.28
C LYS A 36 44.16 -16.05 -2.73
N GLY A 37 44.08 -16.36 -4.03
CA GLY A 37 44.41 -17.69 -4.59
C GLY A 37 43.41 -18.82 -4.26
N LEU A 38 42.22 -18.50 -3.76
CA LEU A 38 41.18 -19.47 -3.39
C LEU A 38 40.44 -19.93 -4.65
N THR A 39 40.89 -21.05 -5.23
CA THR A 39 40.40 -21.55 -6.52
C THR A 39 39.48 -22.76 -6.33
N ASP A 40 38.30 -22.65 -6.94
CA ASP A 40 37.32 -23.71 -7.31
C ASP A 40 35.92 -23.55 -6.70
N ALA A 41 35.70 -23.79 -5.41
CA ALA A 41 34.32 -23.84 -4.86
C ALA A 41 33.66 -22.45 -4.69
N HIS A 42 34.45 -21.39 -4.54
CA HIS A 42 33.93 -20.04 -4.25
C HIS A 42 33.47 -19.28 -5.50
N TYR A 43 34.11 -19.51 -6.65
CA TYR A 43 33.70 -18.90 -7.93
C TYR A 43 32.32 -19.35 -8.38
N ALA A 44 32.05 -20.65 -8.29
CA ALA A 44 30.74 -21.22 -8.64
C ALA A 44 29.62 -20.60 -7.78
N ARG A 45 29.88 -20.38 -6.48
CA ARG A 45 28.92 -19.73 -5.57
C ARG A 45 28.70 -18.26 -5.94
N THR A 46 29.75 -17.51 -6.25
CA THR A 46 29.61 -16.08 -6.61
C THR A 46 28.91 -15.89 -7.95
N ILE A 47 29.20 -16.72 -8.96
CA ILE A 47 28.52 -16.70 -10.25
C ILE A 47 27.03 -17.06 -10.09
N PHE A 48 26.72 -18.04 -9.25
CA PHE A 48 25.34 -18.40 -8.94
C PHE A 48 24.57 -17.23 -8.31
N VAL A 49 25.14 -16.57 -7.30
CA VAL A 49 24.52 -15.39 -6.65
C VAL A 49 24.30 -14.27 -7.66
N LEU A 50 25.30 -13.93 -8.47
CA LEU A 50 25.16 -12.90 -9.51
C LEU A 50 24.06 -13.24 -10.53
N THR A 51 23.98 -14.51 -10.95
CA THR A 51 22.96 -14.96 -11.91
C THR A 51 21.56 -14.88 -11.31
N VAL A 52 21.39 -15.30 -10.05
CA VAL A 52 20.12 -15.18 -9.32
C VAL A 52 19.74 -13.71 -9.12
N THR A 53 20.67 -12.85 -8.72
CA THR A 53 20.39 -11.42 -8.53
C THR A 53 20.00 -10.73 -9.84
N VAL A 54 20.72 -10.98 -10.94
CA VAL A 54 20.38 -10.43 -12.26
C VAL A 54 19.04 -11.00 -12.73
N GLY A 55 18.78 -12.30 -12.53
CA GLY A 55 17.50 -12.94 -12.83
C GLY A 55 16.34 -12.33 -12.04
N CYS A 56 16.52 -12.08 -10.74
CA CYS A 56 15.54 -11.40 -9.89
C CYS A 56 15.30 -9.96 -10.34
N LEU A 57 16.36 -9.20 -10.66
CA LEU A 57 16.20 -7.84 -11.18
C LEU A 57 15.44 -7.85 -12.51
N VAL A 58 15.82 -8.70 -13.47
CA VAL A 58 15.11 -8.84 -14.74
C VAL A 58 13.65 -9.23 -14.51
N TYR A 59 13.37 -10.17 -13.59
CA TYR A 59 12.01 -10.55 -13.24
C TYR A 59 11.22 -9.38 -12.64
N ILE A 60 11.79 -8.65 -11.67
CA ILE A 60 11.16 -7.48 -11.05
C ILE A 60 10.91 -6.36 -12.07
N PHE A 61 11.84 -6.14 -13.00
CA PHE A 61 11.68 -5.15 -14.07
C PHE A 61 10.74 -5.61 -15.20
N GLN A 62 10.52 -6.92 -15.34
CA GLN A 62 9.56 -7.50 -16.29
C GLN A 62 8.16 -7.63 -15.70
N THR A 63 8.02 -7.76 -14.37
CA THR A 63 6.74 -7.61 -13.67
C THR A 63 6.35 -6.13 -13.66
N ASP A 64 5.99 -5.64 -14.84
CA ASP A 64 5.18 -4.45 -14.98
C ASP A 64 3.76 -4.90 -14.59
N ASP A 65 3.51 -5.03 -13.28
CA ASP A 65 2.14 -5.09 -12.80
C ASP A 65 1.51 -3.79 -13.25
N GLN A 66 0.74 -3.88 -14.34
CA GLN A 66 0.11 -2.78 -15.06
C GLN A 66 -0.75 -2.02 -14.05
N PHE A 67 -0.17 -0.99 -13.42
CA PHE A 67 -0.88 0.02 -12.66
C PHE A 67 -1.68 0.82 -13.68
N GLU A 68 -2.82 0.25 -14.06
CA GLU A 68 -3.80 0.83 -14.96
C GLU A 68 -4.99 1.30 -14.12
N PRO A 69 -5.07 2.60 -13.80
CA PRO A 69 -6.23 3.16 -13.15
C PRO A 69 -7.47 2.98 -14.02
N SER A 70 -8.54 2.50 -13.40
CA SER A 70 -9.85 2.39 -14.04
C SER A 70 -10.92 2.70 -13.00
N ALA A 71 -12.03 3.31 -13.45
CA ALA A 71 -13.17 3.57 -12.58
C ALA A 71 -13.82 2.27 -12.05
N GLU A 72 -13.61 1.15 -12.73
CA GLU A 72 -14.11 -0.18 -12.35
C GLU A 72 -13.26 -0.83 -11.24
N LYS A 73 -12.07 -0.28 -10.98
CA LYS A 73 -11.19 -0.68 -9.88
C LYS A 73 -11.48 0.20 -8.67
N VAL A 74 -11.99 -0.42 -7.61
CA VAL A 74 -12.36 0.27 -6.37
C VAL A 74 -11.21 0.20 -5.37
N VAL A 75 -10.86 1.34 -4.78
CA VAL A 75 -9.93 1.45 -3.65
C VAL A 75 -10.74 1.82 -2.42
N PHE A 76 -10.69 0.98 -1.40
CA PHE A 76 -11.29 1.27 -0.09
C PHE A 76 -10.22 1.82 0.85
N ILE A 77 -10.46 3.02 1.39
CA ILE A 77 -9.52 3.73 2.26
C ILE A 77 -10.21 4.02 3.59
N THR A 78 -9.60 3.64 4.72
CA THR A 78 -10.13 3.97 6.05
C THR A 78 -9.57 5.30 6.55
N GLY A 79 -10.35 6.03 7.37
CA GLY A 79 -9.89 7.27 8.02
C GLY A 79 -9.80 8.48 7.08
N CYS A 80 -10.81 8.68 6.24
CA CYS A 80 -10.81 9.74 5.23
C CYS A 80 -11.38 11.09 5.71
N ASP A 81 -11.71 11.24 7.00
CA ASP A 81 -12.29 12.47 7.55
C ASP A 81 -11.34 13.67 7.53
N SER A 82 -10.03 13.43 7.49
CA SER A 82 -8.99 14.47 7.54
C SER A 82 -7.61 13.96 7.12
N GLY A 83 -6.62 14.85 7.11
CA GLY A 83 -5.20 14.50 7.02
C GLY A 83 -4.81 13.74 5.76
N LEU A 84 -3.98 12.71 5.93
CA LEU A 84 -3.45 11.89 4.84
C LEU A 84 -4.54 11.09 4.14
N GLY A 85 -5.50 10.52 4.88
CA GLY A 85 -6.59 9.74 4.30
C GLY A 85 -7.47 10.56 3.36
N PHE A 86 -7.81 11.78 3.78
CA PHE A 86 -8.54 12.74 2.94
C PHE A 86 -7.81 13.03 1.63
N THR A 87 -6.54 13.43 1.74
CA THR A 87 -5.71 13.81 0.58
C THR A 87 -5.47 12.61 -0.35
N LEU A 88 -5.29 11.42 0.24
CA LEU A 88 -5.11 10.18 -0.50
C LEU A 88 -6.38 9.79 -1.26
N ALA A 89 -7.56 9.96 -0.66
CA ALA A 89 -8.83 9.71 -1.32
C ALA A 89 -9.03 10.62 -2.54
N GLU A 90 -8.70 11.90 -2.43
CA GLU A 90 -8.71 12.81 -3.58
C GLU A 90 -7.72 12.36 -4.65
N HIS A 91 -6.46 12.16 -4.29
CA HIS A 91 -5.40 11.80 -5.23
C HIS A 91 -5.70 10.49 -5.98
N VAL A 92 -6.14 9.44 -5.27
CA VAL A 92 -6.48 8.15 -5.88
C VAL A 92 -7.67 8.29 -6.84
N SER A 93 -8.64 9.14 -6.52
CA SER A 93 -9.76 9.42 -7.42
C SER A 93 -9.34 10.19 -8.70
N GLU A 94 -8.37 11.10 -8.57
CA GLU A 94 -7.78 11.85 -9.69
C GLU A 94 -6.98 10.93 -10.62
N LEU A 95 -6.30 9.92 -10.07
CA LEU A 95 -5.59 8.92 -10.84
C LEU A 95 -6.53 8.09 -11.74
N GLY A 96 -7.81 7.97 -11.38
CA GLY A 96 -8.83 7.33 -12.22
C GLY A 96 -9.68 6.28 -11.51
N PHE A 97 -9.30 5.88 -10.30
CA PHE A 97 -10.02 4.87 -9.51
C PHE A 97 -11.35 5.40 -8.96
N THR A 98 -12.26 4.46 -8.66
CA THR A 98 -13.38 4.74 -7.76
C THR A 98 -12.91 4.55 -6.33
N VAL A 99 -13.16 5.52 -5.45
CA VAL A 99 -12.73 5.45 -4.05
C VAL A 99 -13.94 5.23 -3.16
N VAL A 100 -13.89 4.22 -2.31
CA VAL A 100 -14.78 4.15 -1.14
C VAL A 100 -14.00 4.72 0.05
N ALA A 101 -14.46 5.85 0.56
CA ALA A 101 -13.85 6.57 1.66
C ALA A 101 -14.59 6.24 2.96
N GLY A 102 -13.93 5.45 3.81
CA GLY A 102 -14.38 5.16 5.17
C GLY A 102 -14.09 6.33 6.10
N CYS A 103 -15.14 6.91 6.65
CA CYS A 103 -15.09 8.06 7.54
C CYS A 103 -15.74 7.70 8.89
N LEU A 104 -15.16 8.12 10.02
CA LEU A 104 -15.77 7.94 11.33
C LEU A 104 -17.11 8.68 11.42
N SER A 105 -17.24 9.81 10.72
CA SER A 105 -18.54 10.46 10.53
C SER A 105 -18.67 11.03 9.13
N THR A 106 -19.71 10.60 8.42
CA THR A 106 -20.04 11.14 7.09
C THR A 106 -20.46 12.62 7.11
N ASN A 107 -20.65 13.19 8.31
CA ASN A 107 -20.98 14.60 8.53
C ASN A 107 -19.78 15.48 8.84
N SER A 108 -18.57 14.92 8.93
CA SER A 108 -17.32 15.66 9.15
C SER A 108 -17.06 16.65 8.01
N LYS A 109 -16.22 17.67 8.26
CA LYS A 109 -15.88 18.68 7.23
C LYS A 109 -15.21 18.02 6.02
N GLY A 110 -14.23 17.14 6.25
CA GLY A 110 -13.54 16.40 5.20
C GLY A 110 -14.46 15.47 4.43
N ALA A 111 -15.35 14.72 5.12
CA ALA A 111 -16.33 13.87 4.44
C ALA A 111 -17.25 14.67 3.51
N LYS A 112 -17.81 15.79 3.99
CA LYS A 112 -18.66 16.68 3.16
C LYS A 112 -17.94 17.24 1.94
N GLU A 113 -16.64 17.48 2.06
CA GLU A 113 -15.81 17.93 0.96
C GLU A 113 -15.53 16.81 -0.05
N LEU A 114 -15.13 15.63 0.40
CA LEU A 114 -14.95 14.44 -0.45
C LEU A 114 -16.23 14.08 -1.21
N LYS A 115 -17.41 14.29 -0.61
CA LYS A 115 -18.73 14.05 -1.23
C LYS A 115 -18.93 14.82 -2.55
N ARG A 116 -18.22 15.92 -2.76
CA ARG A 116 -18.33 16.73 -3.99
C ARG A 116 -17.73 16.00 -5.20
N ASN A 117 -16.81 15.06 -4.97
CA ASN A 117 -16.20 14.25 -6.01
C ASN A 117 -17.05 13.02 -6.31
N LYS A 118 -17.57 12.92 -7.55
CA LYS A 118 -18.48 11.84 -7.97
C LYS A 118 -17.82 10.45 -8.00
N LYS A 119 -16.49 10.37 -8.02
CA LYS A 119 -15.74 9.12 -7.95
C LYS A 119 -15.50 8.64 -6.51
N ILE A 120 -15.87 9.45 -5.52
CA ILE A 120 -15.71 9.13 -4.10
C ILE A 120 -17.08 8.79 -3.50
N ILE A 121 -17.16 7.63 -2.88
CA ILE A 121 -18.34 7.12 -2.19
C ILE A 121 -18.01 7.13 -0.70
N LEU A 122 -18.82 7.80 0.09
CA LEU A 122 -18.63 7.83 1.54
C LEU A 122 -19.32 6.64 2.20
N VAL A 123 -18.64 6.02 3.15
CA VAL A 123 -19.21 5.06 4.09
C VAL A 123 -18.85 5.48 5.51
N GLU A 124 -19.81 5.39 6.42
CA GLU A 124 -19.54 5.59 7.84
C GLU A 124 -18.89 4.32 8.40
N LEU A 125 -17.80 4.47 9.14
CA LEU A 125 -16.99 3.35 9.62
C LEU A 125 -16.24 3.73 10.90
N ASP A 126 -16.64 3.12 12.02
CA ASP A 126 -15.76 2.93 13.15
C ASP A 126 -15.02 1.60 13.01
N ILE A 127 -13.71 1.66 12.78
CA ILE A 127 -12.88 0.45 12.61
C ILE A 127 -12.75 -0.38 13.89
N THR A 128 -13.15 0.15 15.05
CA THR A 128 -13.17 -0.57 16.33
C THR A 128 -14.47 -1.34 16.57
N SER A 129 -15.49 -1.11 15.73
CA SER A 129 -16.80 -1.75 15.80
C SER A 129 -16.90 -2.88 14.78
N GLU A 130 -17.05 -4.11 15.26
CA GLU A 130 -17.20 -5.28 14.37
C GLU A 130 -18.46 -5.21 13.51
N SER A 131 -19.55 -4.70 14.07
CA SER A 131 -20.80 -4.52 13.34
C SER A 131 -20.65 -3.51 12.21
N ASP A 132 -19.90 -2.42 12.44
CA ASP A 132 -19.70 -1.38 11.43
C ASP A 132 -18.84 -1.92 10.29
N VAL A 133 -17.73 -2.59 10.63
CA VAL A 133 -16.84 -3.22 9.64
C VAL A 133 -17.62 -4.21 8.77
N ASN A 134 -18.42 -5.10 9.38
CA ASN A 134 -19.23 -6.08 8.64
C ASN A 134 -20.27 -5.40 7.75
N THR A 135 -20.93 -4.35 8.24
CA THR A 135 -21.91 -3.56 7.46
C THR A 135 -21.25 -2.91 6.25
N VAL A 136 -20.04 -2.38 6.41
CA VAL A 136 -19.28 -1.78 5.31
C VAL A 136 -18.80 -2.82 4.30
N VAL A 137 -18.34 -4.00 4.75
CA VAL A 137 -18.01 -5.13 3.86
C VAL A 137 -19.21 -5.50 3.00
N GLU A 138 -20.40 -5.66 3.59
CA GLU A 138 -21.61 -5.97 2.84
C GLU A 138 -21.99 -4.85 1.86
N THR A 139 -21.91 -3.61 2.30
CA THR A 139 -22.24 -2.44 1.47
C THR A 139 -21.33 -2.35 0.25
N ILE A 140 -20.02 -2.52 0.45
CA ILE A 140 -19.04 -2.51 -0.65
C ILE A 140 -19.25 -3.73 -1.55
N THR A 141 -19.49 -4.92 -0.99
CA THR A 141 -19.75 -6.14 -1.79
C THR A 141 -20.94 -5.94 -2.73
N ARG A 142 -22.07 -5.45 -2.21
CA ARG A 142 -23.26 -5.15 -3.03
C ARG A 142 -22.98 -4.08 -4.08
N TYR A 143 -22.22 -3.04 -3.73
CA TYR A 143 -21.85 -1.97 -4.66
C TYR A 143 -21.03 -2.50 -5.84
N LEU A 144 -20.05 -3.37 -5.56
CA LEU A 144 -19.19 -3.99 -6.56
C LEU A 144 -19.98 -4.91 -7.49
N GLU A 145 -20.80 -5.79 -6.93
CA GLU A 145 -21.59 -6.75 -7.70
C GLU A 145 -22.61 -6.07 -8.61
N ALA A 146 -23.29 -5.02 -8.12
CA ALA A 146 -24.28 -4.28 -8.89
C ALA A 146 -23.68 -3.53 -10.10
N ARG A 147 -22.38 -3.23 -10.08
CA ARG A 147 -21.67 -2.49 -11.13
C ARG A 147 -20.68 -3.33 -11.92
N GLN A 148 -20.52 -4.60 -11.54
CA GLN A 148 -19.46 -5.48 -12.05
C GLN A 148 -18.05 -4.90 -11.85
N PHE A 149 -17.85 -4.20 -10.72
CA PHE A 149 -16.57 -3.61 -10.34
C PHE A 149 -15.77 -4.60 -9.48
N ILE A 150 -14.47 -4.34 -9.32
CA ILE A 150 -13.58 -5.15 -8.51
C ILE A 150 -13.01 -4.34 -7.33
N LEU A 151 -12.83 -5.00 -6.18
CA LEU A 151 -12.05 -4.42 -5.10
C LEU A 151 -10.57 -4.58 -5.43
N TRP A 152 -9.92 -3.50 -5.85
CA TRP A 152 -8.52 -3.52 -6.26
C TRP A 152 -7.58 -3.36 -5.07
N ALA A 153 -7.89 -2.46 -4.13
CA ALA A 153 -7.06 -2.28 -2.95
C ALA A 153 -7.85 -1.92 -1.69
N LEU A 154 -7.33 -2.37 -0.54
CA LEU A 154 -7.66 -1.86 0.79
C LEU A 154 -6.47 -1.04 1.30
N ILE A 155 -6.72 0.16 1.83
CA ILE A 155 -5.72 1.00 2.48
C ILE A 155 -6.15 1.27 3.91
N ASN A 156 -5.44 0.63 4.85
CA ASN A 156 -5.61 0.86 6.27
C ASN A 156 -4.91 2.17 6.68
N ASN A 157 -5.66 3.26 6.72
CA ASN A 157 -5.14 4.58 7.07
C ASN A 157 -5.80 5.18 8.32
N ALA A 158 -6.96 4.69 8.75
CA ALA A 158 -7.58 5.11 9.99
C ALA A 158 -6.61 4.92 11.16
N GLY A 159 -6.38 5.99 11.91
CA GLY A 159 -5.45 5.99 13.02
C GLY A 159 -5.62 7.21 13.90
N CYS A 160 -5.18 7.08 15.15
CA CYS A 160 -5.04 8.19 16.07
C CYS A 160 -3.59 8.33 16.53
N MET A 161 -3.17 9.56 16.76
CA MET A 161 -1.87 9.88 17.33
C MET A 161 -2.08 10.70 18.58
N VAL A 162 -1.41 10.29 19.66
CA VAL A 162 -1.38 11.04 20.92
C VAL A 162 -0.01 11.68 21.04
N PHE A 163 0.02 13.01 21.15
CA PHE A 163 1.26 13.76 21.35
C PHE A 163 1.60 13.85 22.84
N GLY A 164 2.87 13.61 23.18
CA GLY A 164 3.39 13.72 24.53
C GLY A 164 4.28 12.54 24.92
N GLU A 165 5.08 12.73 25.97
CA GLU A 165 5.92 11.68 26.55
C GLU A 165 5.07 10.48 26.98
N PHE A 166 5.61 9.27 26.80
CA PHE A 166 4.89 8.04 27.10
C PHE A 166 4.42 7.98 28.57
N GLU A 167 5.26 8.46 29.50
CA GLU A 167 4.95 8.49 30.94
C GLU A 167 3.75 9.37 31.29
N TRP A 168 3.36 10.30 30.42
CA TRP A 168 2.23 11.21 30.63
C TRP A 168 0.93 10.70 29.99
N GLN A 169 1.01 9.65 29.17
CA GLN A 169 -0.17 9.09 28.52
C GLN A 169 -0.98 8.29 29.53
N THR A 170 -2.29 8.57 29.59
CA THR A 170 -3.20 7.77 30.41
C THR A 170 -3.38 6.39 29.79
N THR A 171 -3.71 5.40 30.61
CA THR A 171 -4.05 4.04 30.13
C THR A 171 -5.15 4.07 29.08
N ALA A 172 -6.11 4.99 29.19
CA ALA A 172 -7.17 5.16 28.20
C ALA A 172 -6.65 5.60 26.82
N LEU A 173 -5.70 6.54 26.78
CA LEU A 173 -5.07 7.00 25.53
C LEU A 173 -4.21 5.91 24.89
N ILE A 174 -3.49 5.13 25.70
CA ILE A 174 -2.73 3.97 25.23
C ILE A 174 -3.69 2.92 24.63
N GLN A 175 -4.74 2.56 25.37
CA GLN A 175 -5.72 1.57 24.91
C GLN A 175 -6.44 2.02 23.65
N GLN A 176 -6.78 3.31 23.53
CA GLN A 176 -7.39 3.85 22.33
C GLN A 176 -6.48 3.70 21.10
N GLN A 177 -5.19 3.99 21.22
CA GLN A 177 -4.23 3.80 20.13
C GLN A 177 -4.09 2.34 19.73
N ILE A 178 -4.06 1.42 20.70
CA ILE A 178 -4.04 -0.03 20.43
C ILE A 178 -5.32 -0.46 19.71
N ASN A 179 -6.48 -0.02 20.19
CA ASN A 179 -7.77 -0.38 19.62
C ASN A 179 -7.92 0.11 18.18
N ILE A 180 -7.48 1.33 17.87
CA ILE A 180 -7.63 1.93 16.54
C ILE A 180 -6.50 1.44 15.62
N ASN A 181 -5.24 1.75 15.96
CA ASN A 181 -4.11 1.60 15.03
C ASN A 181 -3.73 0.12 14.79
N LEU A 182 -3.91 -0.73 15.81
CA LEU A 182 -3.55 -2.15 15.72
C LEU A 182 -4.78 -3.03 15.52
N LEU A 183 -5.68 -3.08 16.52
CA LEU A 183 -6.78 -4.04 16.51
C LEU A 183 -7.80 -3.72 15.40
N GLY A 184 -8.19 -2.46 15.23
CA GLY A 184 -9.13 -2.04 14.20
C GLY A 184 -8.58 -2.27 12.80
N THR A 185 -7.30 -1.96 12.56
CA THR A 185 -6.60 -2.29 11.30
C THR A 185 -6.64 -3.80 11.00
N MET A 186 -6.31 -4.64 11.99
CA MET A 186 -6.36 -6.09 11.84
C MET A 186 -7.77 -6.60 11.56
N GLN A 187 -8.77 -6.01 12.21
CA GLN A 187 -10.17 -6.36 12.07
C GLN A 187 -10.70 -6.04 10.66
N VAL A 188 -10.47 -4.83 10.17
CA VAL A 188 -10.81 -4.43 8.79
C VAL A 188 -10.13 -5.37 7.79
N THR A 189 -8.83 -5.58 7.94
CA THR A 189 -8.07 -6.47 7.03
C THR A 189 -8.64 -7.89 7.03
N LYS A 190 -8.92 -8.45 8.21
CA LYS A 190 -9.52 -9.78 8.36
C LYS A 190 -10.89 -9.87 7.66
N ALA A 191 -11.74 -8.86 7.82
CA ALA A 191 -13.07 -8.83 7.25
C ALA A 191 -13.06 -8.68 5.71
N PHE A 192 -12.12 -7.90 5.17
CA PHE A 192 -11.97 -7.67 3.73
C PHE A 192 -11.14 -8.74 3.01
N CYS A 193 -10.33 -9.53 3.70
CA CYS A 193 -9.49 -10.57 3.11
C CYS A 193 -10.23 -11.52 2.13
N PRO A 194 -11.42 -12.07 2.47
CA PRO A 194 -12.18 -12.91 1.53
C PRO A 194 -12.56 -12.17 0.24
N LEU A 195 -12.94 -10.88 0.37
CA LEU A 195 -13.36 -10.06 -0.76
C LEU A 195 -12.17 -9.67 -1.65
N LEU A 196 -11.04 -9.31 -1.05
CA LEU A 196 -9.79 -9.04 -1.78
C LEU A 196 -9.32 -10.27 -2.56
N ARG A 197 -9.33 -11.45 -1.93
CA ARG A 197 -8.98 -12.72 -2.60
C ARG A 197 -9.91 -13.04 -3.78
N LYS A 198 -11.22 -12.77 -3.66
CA LYS A 198 -12.18 -12.95 -4.75
C LYS A 198 -11.81 -12.14 -6.00
N TYR A 199 -11.25 -10.95 -5.81
CA TYR A 199 -10.93 -10.02 -6.89
C TYR A 199 -9.43 -9.91 -7.23
N ASN A 200 -8.58 -10.74 -6.62
CA ASN A 200 -7.11 -10.60 -6.69
C ASN A 200 -6.64 -9.19 -6.31
N GLY A 201 -7.33 -8.54 -5.38
CA GLY A 201 -6.97 -7.23 -4.84
C GLY A 201 -5.85 -7.31 -3.82
N ILE A 202 -5.20 -6.17 -3.57
CA ILE A 202 -4.09 -6.00 -2.63
C ILE A 202 -4.54 -5.29 -1.35
N SER A 203 -3.85 -5.49 -0.24
CA SER A 203 -4.06 -4.77 1.03
C SER A 203 -2.77 -4.20 1.56
#